data_AF-A0A2X1JDI2-F1
#
_entry.id   AF-A0A2X1JDI2-F1
#
_cell.length_a   1.000
_cell.length_b   1.000
_cell.length_c   1.000
_cell.angle_alpha   90.00
_cell.angle_beta   90.00
_cell.angle_gamma   90.00
#
_symmetry.space_group_name_H-M   'P 1'
#
loop_
_entity.id
_entity.type
_entity.pdbx_description
1 polymer ?
#
loop_
_entity_poly.entity_id
_entity_poly.type
_entity_poly.pdbx_seq_one_letter_code
_entity_poly.pdbx_strand_id
1 'polypeptide(L)' 'MSKKIAVLITDEFEDSEFTSPADEFRKAGHEVITIEKQAGKTVKGKKGEASVTIDKSIDEVTPAEF' A
#
# COMPACT_ATOMS: atom_id res chain seq x y z
N MET A 1 -8.87 -17.87 -4.43
CA MET A 1 -9.50 -16.60 -4.86
C MET A 1 -8.55 -15.49 -4.47
N SER A 2 -8.15 -14.63 -5.42
CA SER A 2 -7.42 -13.41 -5.07
C SER A 2 -8.26 -12.56 -4.12
N LYS A 3 -7.61 -11.91 -3.16
CA LYS A 3 -8.19 -10.97 -2.20
C LYS A 3 -7.53 -9.62 -2.39
N LYS A 4 -8.25 -8.54 -2.10
CA LYS A 4 -7.71 -7.18 -2.12
C LYS A 4 -7.42 -6.76 -0.67
N ILE A 5 -6.24 -6.21 -0.42
CA ILE A 5 -5.79 -5.79 0.90
C ILE A 5 -5.56 -4.29 0.84
N ALA A 6 -6.40 -3.53 1.54
CA ALA A 6 -6.23 -2.09 1.69
C ALA A 6 -5.08 -1.79 2.65
N VAL A 7 -4.14 -0.94 2.24
CA VAL A 7 -3.04 -0.47 3.07
C VAL A 7 -3.07 1.05 3.10
N LEU A 8 -3.46 1.61 4.25
CA LEU A 8 -3.32 3.04 4.49
C LEU A 8 -1.84 3.33 4.77
N ILE A 9 -1.20 4.12 3.92
CA ILE A 9 0.23 4.41 4.00
C ILE A 9 0.51 5.84 3.58
N THR A 10 1.44 6.50 4.26
CA THR A 10 1.94 7.84 3.90
C THR A 10 3.44 7.93 4.15
N ASP A 11 4.03 9.09 3.96
CA ASP A 11 5.45 9.33 4.20
C ASP A 11 5.89 8.92 5.61
N GLU A 12 7.16 8.55 5.76
CA GLU A 12 7.78 8.11 7.01
C GLU A 12 7.23 6.78 7.59
N PHE A 13 6.64 5.92 6.75
CA PHE A 13 6.31 4.55 7.13
C PHE A 13 7.56 3.72 7.45
N GLU A 14 7.47 2.73 8.35
CA GLU A 14 8.58 1.80 8.59
C GLU A 14 8.77 0.86 7.38
N ASP A 15 9.93 0.93 6.72
CA ASP A 15 10.18 0.34 5.40
C ASP A 15 9.85 -1.16 5.33
N SER A 16 10.20 -1.92 6.36
CA SER A 16 9.96 -3.37 6.43
C SER A 16 8.52 -3.73 6.80
N GLU A 17 7.81 -2.85 7.52
CA GLU A 17 6.40 -3.07 7.89
C GLU A 17 5.46 -2.97 6.68
N PHE A 18 5.90 -2.34 5.59
CA PHE A 18 5.20 -2.42 4.31
C PHE A 18 5.77 -3.49 3.40
N THR A 19 7.07 -3.45 3.11
CA THR A 19 7.67 -4.27 2.04
C THR A 19 7.54 -5.77 2.30
N SER A 20 7.84 -6.22 3.53
CA SER A 20 7.78 -7.63 3.91
C SER A 20 6.35 -8.22 3.79
N PRO A 21 5.31 -7.68 4.45
CA PRO A 21 3.96 -8.23 4.31
C PRO A 21 3.38 -8.02 2.91
N ALA A 22 3.64 -6.89 2.25
CA ALA A 22 3.13 -6.66 0.91
C ALA A 22 3.68 -7.68 -0.10
N ASP A 23 4.96 -8.04 0.00
CA ASP A 23 5.58 -9.06 -0.85
C ASP A 23 5.03 -10.46 -0.58
N GLU A 24 4.83 -10.83 0.69
CA GLU A 24 4.23 -12.12 1.04
C GLU A 24 2.78 -12.24 0.54
N PHE A 25 1.98 -11.17 0.67
CA PHE A 25 0.62 -11.16 0.13
C PHE A 25 0.60 -11.25 -1.40
N ARG A 26 1.49 -10.54 -2.10
CA ARG A 26 1.62 -10.65 -3.56
C ARG A 26 2.04 -12.05 -3.99
N LYS A 27 3.01 -12.68 -3.30
CA LYS A 27 3.42 -14.08 -3.56
C LYS A 27 2.28 -15.07 -3.31
N ALA A 28 1.42 -14.81 -2.34
CA ALA A 28 0.21 -15.58 -2.07
C ALA A 28 -0.91 -15.35 -3.12
N GLY A 29 -0.69 -14.46 -4.10
CA GLY A 29 -1.64 -14.15 -5.16
C GLY A 29 -2.75 -13.18 -4.74
N HIS A 30 -2.47 -12.31 -3.78
CA HIS A 30 -3.36 -11.23 -3.37
C HIS A 30 -2.93 -9.89 -3.96
N GLU A 31 -3.88 -8.97 -4.09
CA GLU A 31 -3.64 -7.59 -4.47
C GLU A 31 -3.44 -6.73 -3.23
N VAL A 32 -2.36 -5.95 -3.19
CA VAL A 32 -2.09 -4.98 -2.14
C VAL A 32 -2.34 -3.60 -2.74
N ILE A 33 -3.35 -2.90 -2.25
CA ILE A 33 -3.77 -1.58 -2.74
C ILE A 33 -3.39 -0.53 -1.71
N THR A 34 -2.46 0.34 -2.10
CA THR A 34 -1.98 1.44 -1.28
C THR A 34 -2.90 2.66 -1.41
N ILE A 35 -3.30 3.22 -0.27
CA ILE A 35 -4.29 4.29 -0.19
C ILE A 35 -3.69 5.46 0.60
N GLU A 36 -3.78 6.65 0.02
CA GLU A 36 -3.41 7.93 0.63
C GLU A 36 -4.37 9.03 0.14
N LYS A 37 -4.05 10.31 0.28
CA LYS A 37 -4.85 11.43 -0.21
C LYS A 37 -4.78 11.57 -1.72
N GLN A 38 -3.65 11.22 -2.34
CA GLN A 38 -3.43 11.41 -3.78
C GLN A 38 -2.91 10.14 -4.46
N ALA A 39 -3.69 9.59 -5.40
CA ALA A 39 -3.23 8.53 -6.29
C ALA A 39 -2.02 8.99 -7.13
N GLY A 40 -1.06 8.09 -7.35
CA GLY A 40 0.18 8.36 -8.07
C GLY A 40 1.25 9.11 -7.27
N LYS A 41 0.96 9.57 -6.04
CA LYS A 41 1.98 10.12 -5.13
C LYS A 41 2.99 9.01 -4.79
N THR A 42 4.29 9.33 -4.78
CA THR A 42 5.30 8.44 -4.19
C THR A 42 5.52 8.82 -2.73
N VAL A 43 5.34 7.87 -1.83
CA VAL A 43 5.67 8.01 -0.40
C VAL A 43 6.97 7.27 -0.11
N LYS A 44 7.77 7.82 0.82
CA LYS A 44 9.08 7.26 1.17
C LYS A 44 9.09 6.71 2.58
N GLY A 45 9.73 5.55 2.74
CA GLY A 45 9.94 4.93 4.04
C GLY A 45 10.87 5.77 4.91
N LYS A 46 10.74 5.62 6.23
CA LYS A 46 11.46 6.39 7.24
C LYS A 46 12.98 6.23 7.13
N LYS A 47 13.46 5.04 6.73
CA LYS A 47 14.89 4.77 6.51
C LYS A 47 15.34 5.12 5.09
N GLY A 48 14.39 5.42 4.19
CA GLY A 48 14.65 5.74 2.80
C GLY A 48 15.03 4.53 1.94
N GLU A 49 14.78 3.31 2.42
CA GLU A 49 15.08 2.06 1.73
C GLU A 49 13.94 1.66 0.78
N ALA A 50 12.71 2.09 1.09
CA ALA A 50 11.52 1.84 0.29
C ALA A 50 10.89 3.12 -0.26
N SER A 51 10.40 3.04 -1.50
CA SER A 51 9.55 4.06 -2.13
C SER A 51 8.34 3.37 -2.74
N VAL A 52 7.14 3.88 -2.44
CA VAL A 52 5.87 3.24 -2.80
C VAL A 52 4.99 4.25 -3.52
N THR A 53 4.48 3.86 -4.68
CA THR A 53 3.49 4.67 -5.41
C THR A 53 2.10 4.34 -4.88
N ILE A 54 1.33 5.37 -4.54
CA ILE A 54 -0.05 5.25 -4.06
C ILE A 54 -0.97 4.85 -5.21
N ASP A 55 -1.73 3.78 -5.03
CA ASP A 55 -2.65 3.25 -6.04
C ASP A 55 -3.95 4.05 -6.11
N LYS A 56 -4.49 4.46 -4.95
CA LYS A 56 -5.80 5.09 -4.82
C LYS A 56 -5.80 6.27 -3.86
N SER A 57 -6.61 7.28 -4.19
CA SER A 57 -7.01 8.28 -3.19
C SER A 57 -8.05 7.69 -2.23
N ILE A 58 -8.02 8.10 -0.97
CA ILE A 58 -8.99 7.70 0.06
C ILE A 58 -10.42 8.09 -0.30
N ASP A 59 -10.60 9.14 -1.11
CA ASP A 59 -11.90 9.60 -1.58
C ASP A 59 -12.47 8.71 -2.70
N GLU A 60 -11.66 7.83 -3.29
CA GLU A 60 -12.01 6.97 -4.44
C GLU A 60 -12.28 5.51 -4.07
N VAL A 61 -12.25 5.17 -2.77
CA VAL A 61 -12.38 3.79 -2.28
C VAL A 61 -13.40 3.67 -1.15
N THR A 62 -13.94 2.47 -0.99
CA THR A 62 -14.86 2.10 0.09
C THR A 62 -14.36 0.86 0.83
N PRO A 63 -14.62 0.72 2.14
CA PRO A 63 -14.20 -0.46 2.90
C PRO A 63 -14.76 -1.79 2.36
N ALA A 64 -15.90 -1.77 1.67
CA ALA A 64 -16.56 -2.98 1.16
C ALA A 64 -15.86 -3.60 -0.06
N GLU A 65 -14.88 -2.92 -0.66
CA GLU A 65 -14.12 -3.40 -1.83
C GLU A 65 -12.96 -4.33 -1.49
N PHE A 66 -12.67 -4.50 -0.19
CA PHE A 66 -11.52 -5.22 0.35
C PHE A 66 -11.99 -6.33 1.30
#